data_AF-A0A7V7D7E4-F1
#
_entry.id   AF-A0A7V7D7E4-F1
#
_cell.length_a   1.000
_cell.length_b   1.000
_cell.length_c   1.000
_cell.angle_alpha   90.00
_cell.angle_beta   90.00
_cell.angle_gamma   90.00
#
_symmetry.space_group_name_H-M   'P 1'
#
loop_
_entity.id
_entity.type
_entity.pdbx_description
1 polymer ?
#
loop_
_entity_poly.entity_id
_entity_poly.type
_entity_poly.pdbx_seq_one_letter_code
_entity_poly.pdbx_strand_id
1 'polypeptide(L)'
;MKKARTIIIFVLMVLCTTTNLKASWEDITFTGNGVVQECDQYVQVFIHGTPPDTTTLEMTGGKVGALFIYDFSVVNISGGIVIGQFYSFHPENNDGDDLFLCPPEFCVNVFGHSTVSISGGLVDGIKCEDWGTVNISGGNFSVAFSDHATVYITDGCVRLVAWGEFAPWGQKYEDNSHLYLSGGQILGGVLLKDNATMEVYGYGFAYDPNGCDANNPKFSNGGRLTGFWRDGRAFSINFMDFRNHSYDNVILHEIPKADIGAILIQEAIDEKEEVLAKIDAALEKDWAGYDAFEELLESGDYGDLKKGNIVKAKQKIHSAIQYQEQSRVALEKSIEKLEDALAALGWEPPADEPLQEQI
;
A
#
# COMPACT_ATOMS: atom_id res chain seq x y z
N MET A 1 -27.00 -14.93 -39.67
CA MET A 1 -25.93 -14.09 -39.06
C MET A 1 -26.36 -12.71 -38.54
N LYS A 2 -27.53 -12.12 -38.87
CA LYS A 2 -27.91 -10.79 -38.31
C LYS A 2 -28.41 -10.80 -36.86
N LYS A 3 -28.93 -11.92 -36.35
CA LYS A 3 -29.53 -12.02 -34.99
C LYS A 3 -28.51 -12.12 -33.85
N ALA A 4 -27.31 -12.68 -34.08
CA ALA A 4 -26.28 -12.80 -33.05
C ALA A 4 -25.60 -11.46 -32.70
N ARG A 5 -25.47 -10.54 -33.67
CA ARG A 5 -24.93 -9.19 -33.43
C ARG A 5 -25.84 -8.31 -32.56
N THR A 6 -27.15 -8.53 -32.60
CA THR A 6 -28.11 -7.75 -31.79
C THR A 6 -28.07 -8.15 -30.32
N ILE A 7 -27.75 -9.42 -29.99
CA ILE A 7 -27.71 -9.91 -28.60
C ILE A 7 -26.47 -9.39 -27.87
N ILE A 8 -25.31 -9.32 -28.53
CA ILE A 8 -24.06 -8.83 -27.91
C ILE A 8 -24.15 -7.34 -27.54
N ILE A 9 -24.79 -6.52 -28.39
CA ILE A 9 -24.99 -5.08 -28.10
C ILE A 9 -25.94 -4.87 -26.92
N PHE A 10 -26.95 -5.73 -26.76
CA PHE A 10 -27.90 -5.63 -25.64
C PHE A 10 -27.27 -6.07 -24.31
N VAL A 11 -26.42 -7.11 -24.31
CA VAL A 11 -25.68 -7.52 -23.11
C VAL A 11 -24.66 -6.45 -22.69
N LEU A 12 -23.97 -5.81 -23.64
CA LEU A 12 -23.06 -4.70 -23.33
C LEU A 12 -23.81 -3.48 -22.75
N MET A 13 -24.98 -3.11 -23.30
CA MET A 13 -25.76 -1.98 -22.77
C MET A 13 -26.37 -2.28 -21.41
N VAL A 14 -26.83 -3.51 -21.15
CA VAL A 14 -27.37 -3.89 -19.84
C VAL A 14 -26.28 -3.92 -18.77
N LEU A 15 -25.05 -4.36 -19.11
CA LEU A 15 -23.90 -4.26 -18.21
C LEU A 15 -23.47 -2.80 -17.93
N CYS A 16 -23.71 -1.87 -18.86
CA CYS A 16 -23.42 -0.44 -18.63
C CYS A 16 -24.51 0.31 -17.85
N THR A 17 -25.70 -0.26 -17.64
CA THR A 17 -26.81 0.41 -16.93
C THR A 17 -26.92 0.07 -15.44
N THR A 18 -26.13 -0.89 -14.93
CA THR A 18 -26.17 -1.29 -13.51
C THR A 18 -25.07 -0.66 -12.66
N THR A 19 -24.19 0.16 -13.23
CA THR A 19 -23.34 1.04 -12.43
C THR A 19 -24.20 2.20 -11.95
N ASN A 20 -24.91 2.00 -10.83
CA ASN A 20 -25.42 3.11 -10.04
C ASN A 20 -24.21 3.94 -9.64
N LEU A 21 -23.89 4.96 -10.45
CA LEU A 21 -22.94 6.01 -10.11
C LEU A 21 -23.52 6.73 -8.90
N LYS A 22 -23.20 6.24 -7.70
CA LYS A 22 -23.61 6.85 -6.45
C LYS A 22 -22.64 7.98 -6.16
N ALA A 23 -22.69 9.02 -6.99
CA ALA A 23 -22.09 10.31 -6.69
C ALA A 23 -23.01 11.01 -5.67
N SER A 24 -23.07 10.48 -4.45
CA SER A 24 -23.73 11.15 -3.32
C SER A 24 -22.68 11.97 -2.61
N TRP A 25 -22.59 13.25 -2.96
CA TRP A 25 -21.74 14.27 -2.32
C TRP A 25 -22.18 14.60 -0.89
N GLU A 26 -22.49 13.55 -0.14
CA GLU A 26 -23.01 13.56 1.21
C GLU A 26 -21.95 12.98 2.12
N ASP A 27 -22.09 13.29 3.40
CA ASP A 27 -21.39 12.55 4.44
C ASP A 27 -22.01 11.15 4.54
N ILE A 28 -21.17 10.16 4.81
CA ILE A 28 -21.61 8.79 5.02
C ILE A 28 -21.06 8.26 6.34
N THR A 29 -21.87 7.47 7.03
CA THR A 29 -21.47 6.80 8.27
C THR A 29 -21.57 5.29 8.09
N PHE A 30 -20.47 4.59 8.36
CA PHE A 30 -20.40 3.15 8.45
C PHE A 30 -20.40 2.73 9.92
N THR A 31 -21.45 2.02 10.33
CA THR A 31 -21.56 1.33 11.64
C THR A 31 -21.50 -0.19 11.48
N GLY A 32 -21.03 -0.64 10.33
CA GLY A 32 -20.89 -2.03 9.91
C GLY A 32 -20.10 -2.07 8.60
N ASN A 33 -19.70 -3.25 8.16
CA ASN A 33 -18.73 -3.39 7.08
C ASN A 33 -19.17 -2.67 5.79
N GLY A 34 -18.22 -2.01 5.15
CA GLY A 34 -18.45 -1.17 3.99
C GLY A 34 -17.36 -1.29 2.94
N VAL A 35 -17.66 -0.79 1.73
CA VAL A 35 -16.69 -0.66 0.64
C VAL A 35 -16.86 0.72 0.02
N VAL A 36 -15.74 1.41 -0.20
CA VAL A 36 -15.64 2.56 -1.12
C VAL A 36 -14.91 2.08 -2.37
N GLN A 37 -15.60 2.10 -3.49
CA GLN A 37 -15.11 1.57 -4.77
C GLN A 37 -15.00 2.68 -5.82
N GLU A 38 -14.52 2.31 -7.01
CA GLU A 38 -14.40 3.23 -8.13
C GLU A 38 -15.72 3.97 -8.41
N CYS A 39 -15.62 5.28 -8.67
CA CYS A 39 -16.73 6.22 -8.86
C CYS A 39 -17.52 6.64 -7.61
N ASP A 40 -17.29 6.05 -6.44
CA ASP A 40 -17.86 6.58 -5.18
C ASP A 40 -17.19 7.91 -4.83
N GLN A 41 -17.98 8.85 -4.31
CA GLN A 41 -17.50 10.18 -3.93
C GLN A 41 -18.21 10.62 -2.65
N TYR A 42 -17.44 10.93 -1.60
CA TYR A 42 -17.95 11.36 -0.30
C TYR A 42 -17.20 12.59 0.20
N VAL A 43 -17.91 13.49 0.88
CA VAL A 43 -17.28 14.66 1.52
C VAL A 43 -16.58 14.21 2.80
N GLN A 44 -17.34 13.62 3.72
CA GLN A 44 -16.80 12.99 4.92
C GLN A 44 -17.29 11.56 5.06
N VAL A 45 -16.40 10.68 5.49
CA VAL A 45 -16.70 9.28 5.77
C VAL A 45 -16.38 9.03 7.24
N PHE A 46 -17.39 8.66 8.01
CA PHE A 46 -17.29 8.33 9.42
C PHE A 46 -17.38 6.81 9.61
N ILE A 47 -16.47 6.22 10.38
CA ILE A 47 -16.44 4.79 10.67
C ILE A 47 -16.43 4.61 12.19
N HIS A 48 -17.43 3.87 12.69
CA HIS A 48 -17.58 3.55 14.10
C HIS A 48 -17.68 2.03 14.28
N GLY A 49 -16.79 1.47 15.10
CA GLY A 49 -16.79 0.07 15.51
C GLY A 49 -17.09 -0.04 17.00
N THR A 50 -18.06 -0.85 17.41
CA THR A 50 -18.40 -0.99 18.84
C THR A 50 -18.17 -2.43 19.28
N PRO A 51 -17.25 -2.67 20.24
CA PRO A 51 -16.98 -4.01 20.74
C PRO A 51 -18.25 -4.77 21.16
N PRO A 52 -18.31 -6.09 20.92
CA PRO A 52 -17.23 -6.93 20.40
C PRO A 52 -17.04 -6.83 18.88
N ASP A 53 -17.91 -6.13 18.17
CA ASP A 53 -17.92 -6.07 16.71
C ASP A 53 -17.00 -4.93 16.21
N THR A 54 -16.20 -5.25 15.20
CA THR A 54 -15.37 -4.26 14.49
C THR A 54 -16.08 -3.86 13.19
N THR A 55 -15.95 -2.59 12.80
CA THR A 55 -16.42 -2.12 11.50
C THR A 55 -15.23 -2.08 10.55
N THR A 56 -15.28 -2.87 9.47
CA THR A 56 -14.24 -2.88 8.43
C THR A 56 -14.68 -2.09 7.21
N LEU A 57 -13.86 -1.13 6.77
CA LEU A 57 -14.04 -0.41 5.51
C LEU A 57 -12.93 -0.77 4.53
N GLU A 58 -13.31 -1.25 3.34
CA GLU A 58 -12.38 -1.48 2.23
C GLU A 58 -12.47 -0.33 1.23
N MET A 59 -11.40 0.44 1.04
CA MET A 59 -11.30 1.48 0.03
C MET A 59 -10.40 1.00 -1.12
N THR A 60 -11.04 0.62 -2.23
CA THR A 60 -10.38 0.11 -3.45
C THR A 60 -10.32 1.14 -4.58
N GLY A 61 -11.05 2.26 -4.43
CA GLY A 61 -11.14 3.33 -5.42
C GLY A 61 -11.89 4.54 -4.84
N GLY A 62 -12.45 5.36 -5.73
CA GLY A 62 -13.31 6.48 -5.31
C GLY A 62 -12.55 7.70 -4.77
N LYS A 63 -13.30 8.68 -4.27
CA LYS A 63 -12.77 9.94 -3.74
C LYS A 63 -13.42 10.31 -2.42
N VAL A 64 -12.61 10.62 -1.41
CA VAL A 64 -13.06 11.00 -0.08
C VAL A 64 -12.38 12.31 0.32
N GLY A 65 -13.14 13.28 0.83
CA GLY A 65 -12.58 14.53 1.35
C GLY A 65 -11.88 14.33 2.70
N ALA A 66 -12.61 13.79 3.69
CA ALA A 66 -12.03 13.35 4.95
C ALA A 66 -12.60 12.02 5.43
N LEU A 67 -11.75 11.29 6.13
CA LEU A 67 -12.00 9.98 6.69
C LEU A 67 -11.78 10.06 8.20
N PHE A 68 -12.81 9.75 8.97
CA PHE A 68 -12.78 9.77 10.43
C PHE A 68 -13.06 8.36 10.96
N ILE A 69 -12.11 7.81 11.72
CA ILE A 69 -12.06 6.40 12.08
C ILE A 69 -11.99 6.32 13.60
N TYR A 70 -13.04 5.81 14.21
CA TYR A 70 -13.21 5.83 15.65
C TYR A 70 -13.30 4.43 16.27
N ASP A 71 -13.02 4.40 17.56
CA ASP A 71 -13.28 3.28 18.46
C ASP A 71 -12.41 2.04 18.15
N PHE A 72 -12.98 1.00 17.52
CA PHE A 72 -12.31 -0.26 17.17
C PHE A 72 -12.49 -0.58 15.68
N SER A 73 -12.39 0.44 14.83
CA SER A 73 -12.63 0.32 13.40
C SER A 73 -11.37 -0.13 12.65
N VAL A 74 -11.56 -0.80 11.52
CA VAL A 74 -10.48 -1.21 10.62
C VAL A 74 -10.72 -0.60 9.25
N VAL A 75 -9.72 0.09 8.69
CA VAL A 75 -9.81 0.62 7.33
C VAL A 75 -8.63 0.16 6.50
N ASN A 76 -8.90 -0.37 5.32
CA ASN A 76 -7.89 -0.81 4.36
C ASN A 76 -7.99 0.03 3.09
N ILE A 77 -6.93 0.78 2.77
CA ILE A 77 -6.85 1.65 1.59
C ILE A 77 -5.84 1.04 0.61
N SER A 78 -6.37 0.44 -0.46
CA SER A 78 -5.57 -0.13 -1.56
C SER A 78 -5.62 0.72 -2.83
N GLY A 79 -6.58 1.67 -2.92
CA GLY A 79 -6.74 2.56 -4.06
C GLY A 79 -7.58 3.79 -3.72
N GLY A 80 -7.84 4.63 -4.73
CA GLY A 80 -8.63 5.85 -4.58
C GLY A 80 -7.82 7.06 -4.12
N ILE A 81 -8.55 8.13 -3.76
CA ILE A 81 -8.00 9.43 -3.39
C ILE A 81 -8.64 9.90 -2.08
N VAL A 82 -7.84 10.21 -1.08
CA VAL A 82 -8.26 10.88 0.16
C VAL A 82 -7.47 12.18 0.29
N ILE A 83 -8.12 13.33 0.09
CA ILE A 83 -7.43 14.63 0.08
C ILE A 83 -8.25 15.69 0.78
N GLY A 84 -7.62 16.47 1.66
CA GLY A 84 -8.33 17.52 2.42
C GLY A 84 -8.73 18.71 1.54
N GLN A 85 -7.95 18.97 0.47
CA GLN A 85 -8.28 19.94 -0.58
C GLN A 85 -9.24 19.35 -1.61
N PHE A 86 -10.37 18.86 -1.13
CA PHE A 86 -11.42 18.35 -1.98
C PHE A 86 -12.40 19.47 -2.34
N TYR A 87 -12.20 20.07 -3.51
CA TYR A 87 -13.14 21.05 -4.06
C TYR A 87 -14.31 20.30 -4.68
N SER A 88 -15.48 20.36 -4.04
CA SER A 88 -16.73 19.92 -4.64
C SER A 88 -17.52 21.12 -5.14
N PHE A 89 -18.06 21.02 -6.35
CA PHE A 89 -19.14 21.89 -6.80
C PHE A 89 -20.45 21.18 -6.46
N HIS A 90 -21.29 21.79 -5.63
CA HIS A 90 -22.61 21.25 -5.36
C HIS A 90 -23.36 21.07 -6.69
N PRO A 91 -23.81 19.86 -7.06
CA PRO A 91 -24.38 19.61 -8.39
C PRO A 91 -25.66 20.42 -8.64
N GLU A 92 -26.35 20.85 -7.59
CA GLU A 92 -27.54 21.71 -7.67
C GLU A 92 -27.24 23.20 -7.50
N ASN A 93 -26.03 23.57 -7.07
CA ASN A 93 -25.62 24.97 -6.88
C ASN A 93 -24.27 25.25 -7.55
N ASN A 94 -24.32 25.39 -8.87
CA ASN A 94 -23.16 25.70 -9.72
C ASN A 94 -22.89 27.22 -9.78
N ASP A 95 -23.01 27.92 -8.65
CA ASP A 95 -22.68 29.35 -8.51
C ASP A 95 -21.20 29.58 -8.16
N GLY A 96 -20.49 28.52 -7.75
CA GLY A 96 -19.05 28.53 -7.57
C GLY A 96 -18.59 29.12 -6.23
N ASP A 97 -19.47 29.25 -5.25
CA ASP A 97 -19.14 29.75 -3.91
C ASP A 97 -19.27 28.73 -2.77
N ASP A 98 -19.91 27.58 -2.99
CA ASP A 98 -20.01 26.48 -2.01
C ASP A 98 -18.71 25.65 -1.92
N LEU A 99 -17.65 26.28 -1.41
CA LEU A 99 -16.34 25.68 -1.22
C LEU A 99 -16.27 25.03 0.17
N PHE A 100 -16.59 23.73 0.25
CA PHE A 100 -16.39 22.97 1.48
C PHE A 100 -14.90 22.72 1.70
N LEU A 101 -14.28 23.57 2.53
CA LEU A 101 -12.98 23.24 3.12
C LEU A 101 -13.21 22.14 4.15
N CYS A 102 -12.92 20.90 3.77
CA CYS A 102 -12.67 19.85 4.76
C CYS A 102 -11.55 20.35 5.69
N PRO A 103 -11.66 20.18 7.03
CA PRO A 103 -10.81 20.89 7.97
C PRO A 103 -9.33 20.70 7.65
N PRO A 104 -8.52 21.75 7.84
CA PRO A 104 -7.19 21.83 7.26
C PRO A 104 -6.24 20.87 7.98
N GLU A 105 -5.25 20.41 7.21
CA GLU A 105 -4.06 19.63 7.59
C GLU A 105 -4.13 18.10 7.41
N PHE A 106 -5.18 17.40 7.87
CA PHE A 106 -5.22 15.92 7.76
C PHE A 106 -6.58 15.39 7.27
N CYS A 107 -6.53 14.57 6.21
CA CYS A 107 -7.71 13.99 5.58
C CYS A 107 -8.05 12.58 6.07
N VAL A 108 -7.15 11.91 6.79
CA VAL A 108 -7.44 10.66 7.50
C VAL A 108 -7.18 10.90 8.99
N ASN A 109 -8.17 10.67 9.83
CA ASN A 109 -8.08 10.86 11.26
C ASN A 109 -8.42 9.54 11.96
N VAL A 110 -7.45 8.99 12.68
CA VAL A 110 -7.52 7.69 13.35
C VAL A 110 -7.54 7.92 14.84
N PHE A 111 -8.59 7.45 15.51
CA PHE A 111 -8.79 7.61 16.95
C PHE A 111 -9.15 6.28 17.61
N GLY A 112 -8.94 6.22 18.92
CA GLY A 112 -9.18 5.02 19.72
C GLY A 112 -8.26 3.87 19.29
N HIS A 113 -8.69 2.64 19.52
CA HIS A 113 -7.97 1.43 19.13
C HIS A 113 -8.19 1.05 17.65
N SER A 114 -8.41 2.03 16.79
CA SER A 114 -8.66 1.80 15.37
C SER A 114 -7.36 1.50 14.61
N THR A 115 -7.49 0.76 13.51
CA THR A 115 -6.36 0.41 12.64
C THR A 115 -6.62 0.88 11.21
N VAL A 116 -5.61 1.50 10.59
CA VAL A 116 -5.61 1.83 9.17
C VAL A 116 -4.45 1.17 8.47
N SER A 117 -4.70 0.50 7.36
CA SER A 117 -3.66 -0.08 6.50
C SER A 117 -3.70 0.57 5.13
N ILE A 118 -2.58 1.10 4.65
CA ILE A 118 -2.46 1.80 3.37
C ILE A 118 -1.41 1.11 2.52
N SER A 119 -1.85 0.44 1.46
CA SER A 119 -0.98 -0.22 0.47
C SER A 119 -0.96 0.50 -0.88
N GLY A 120 -1.83 1.51 -1.07
CA GLY A 120 -1.92 2.26 -2.31
C GLY A 120 -2.78 3.53 -2.19
N GLY A 121 -3.11 4.11 -3.34
CA GLY A 121 -3.88 5.35 -3.42
C GLY A 121 -3.06 6.63 -3.16
N LEU A 122 -3.77 7.77 -3.20
CA LEU A 122 -3.23 9.08 -2.88
C LEU A 122 -3.91 9.60 -1.61
N VAL A 123 -3.16 9.75 -0.52
CA VAL A 123 -3.68 10.16 0.80
C VAL A 123 -2.89 11.38 1.26
N ASP A 124 -3.49 12.57 1.35
CA ASP A 124 -2.73 13.81 1.59
C ASP A 124 -2.06 13.85 2.98
N GLY A 125 -2.85 13.59 4.03
CA GLY A 125 -2.41 13.70 5.42
C GLY A 125 -3.15 12.74 6.34
N ILE A 126 -2.42 12.09 7.24
CA ILE A 126 -2.93 11.17 8.25
C ILE A 126 -2.62 11.73 9.63
N LYS A 127 -3.62 11.74 10.51
CA LYS A 127 -3.52 12.03 11.93
C LYS A 127 -3.89 10.76 12.70
N CYS A 128 -3.01 10.29 13.59
CA CYS A 128 -3.28 9.12 14.42
C CYS A 128 -3.16 9.47 15.90
N GLU A 129 -4.20 9.21 16.68
CA GLU A 129 -4.29 9.57 18.10
C GLU A 129 -4.89 8.42 18.92
N ASP A 130 -4.85 8.54 20.25
CA ASP A 130 -5.58 7.71 21.21
C ASP A 130 -5.39 6.18 21.02
N TRP A 131 -4.14 5.71 20.94
CA TRP A 131 -3.79 4.29 20.66
C TRP A 131 -4.13 3.78 19.26
N GLY A 132 -4.38 4.67 18.30
CA GLY A 132 -4.59 4.29 16.91
C GLY A 132 -3.35 3.63 16.31
N THR A 133 -3.57 2.74 15.34
CA THR A 133 -2.49 2.09 14.58
C THR A 133 -2.59 2.42 13.09
N VAL A 134 -1.47 2.80 12.48
CA VAL A 134 -1.38 3.02 11.03
C VAL A 134 -0.27 2.17 10.43
N ASN A 135 -0.61 1.32 9.47
CA ASN A 135 0.31 0.48 8.72
C ASN A 135 0.44 1.00 7.30
N ILE A 136 1.66 1.27 6.83
CA ILE A 136 1.87 1.87 5.52
C ILE A 136 2.91 1.10 4.73
N SER A 137 2.47 0.53 3.60
CA SER A 137 3.28 -0.22 2.65
C SER A 137 3.22 0.36 1.23
N GLY A 138 2.68 1.58 1.08
CA GLY A 138 2.58 2.26 -0.21
C GLY A 138 1.93 3.64 -0.13
N GLY A 139 1.83 4.32 -1.27
CA GLY A 139 1.17 5.63 -1.40
C GLY A 139 2.09 6.84 -1.18
N ASN A 140 1.48 8.04 -1.15
CA ASN A 140 2.17 9.31 -0.90
C ASN A 140 1.36 10.14 0.09
N PHE A 141 1.94 10.47 1.25
CA PHE A 141 1.21 11.07 2.38
C PHE A 141 2.10 11.88 3.33
N SER A 142 1.46 12.68 4.16
CA SER A 142 2.03 13.25 5.38
C SER A 142 1.44 12.50 6.59
N VAL A 143 2.21 12.32 7.65
CA VAL A 143 1.73 11.67 8.88
C VAL A 143 2.03 12.52 10.10
N ALA A 144 1.03 12.65 10.94
CA ALA A 144 1.15 13.14 12.30
C ALA A 144 0.54 12.12 13.24
N PHE A 145 1.13 11.98 14.42
CA PHE A 145 0.67 11.04 15.42
C PHE A 145 0.83 11.62 16.81
N SER A 146 -0.02 11.19 17.74
CA SER A 146 0.09 11.51 19.16
C SER A 146 -0.67 10.54 20.07
N ASP A 147 -0.61 10.76 21.38
CA ASP A 147 -1.42 10.06 22.41
C ASP A 147 -1.35 8.53 22.29
N HIS A 148 -0.13 7.99 22.30
CA HIS A 148 0.17 6.54 22.21
C HIS A 148 -0.14 5.88 20.85
N ALA A 149 -0.33 6.68 19.80
CA ALA A 149 -0.44 6.15 18.44
C ALA A 149 0.81 5.36 18.01
N THR A 150 0.59 4.33 17.19
CA THR A 150 1.64 3.49 16.62
C THR A 150 1.58 3.56 15.09
N VAL A 151 2.72 3.86 14.45
CA VAL A 151 2.80 3.96 12.99
C VAL A 151 3.92 3.06 12.47
N TYR A 152 3.60 2.24 11.48
CA TYR A 152 4.55 1.37 10.77
C TYR A 152 4.66 1.84 9.33
N ILE A 153 5.89 2.06 8.84
CA ILE A 153 6.16 2.44 7.45
C ILE A 153 7.20 1.47 6.87
N THR A 154 6.74 0.61 5.97
CA THR A 154 7.56 -0.40 5.29
C THR A 154 7.85 -0.03 3.83
N ASP A 155 7.02 0.81 3.20
CA ASP A 155 7.28 1.39 1.88
C ASP A 155 6.44 2.66 1.64
N GLY A 156 6.53 3.23 0.44
CA GLY A 156 5.78 4.42 0.05
C GLY A 156 6.60 5.71 0.13
N CYS A 157 5.92 6.86 0.07
CA CYS A 157 6.55 8.18 0.03
C CYS A 157 5.94 9.11 1.09
N VAL A 158 6.68 9.38 2.17
CA VAL A 158 6.26 10.21 3.29
C VAL A 158 6.81 11.62 3.13
N ARG A 159 5.96 12.64 3.03
CA ARG A 159 6.40 14.03 2.84
C ARG A 159 6.75 14.75 4.11
N LEU A 160 6.08 14.42 5.21
CA LEU A 160 6.31 15.04 6.51
C LEU A 160 5.92 14.03 7.57
N VAL A 161 6.77 13.91 8.60
CA VAL A 161 6.48 13.12 9.80
C VAL A 161 6.58 14.09 10.96
N ALA A 162 5.45 14.60 11.43
CA ALA A 162 5.44 15.59 12.49
C ALA A 162 4.77 15.05 13.74
N TRP A 163 5.46 15.17 14.87
CA TRP A 163 4.92 14.85 16.18
C TRP A 163 4.63 16.10 17.03
N GLY A 164 3.52 16.05 17.74
CA GLY A 164 3.19 16.91 18.88
C GLY A 164 2.54 18.26 18.53
N GLU A 165 1.43 18.55 19.22
CA GLU A 165 0.56 19.75 19.15
C GLU A 165 0.89 20.73 17.99
N PHE A 166 0.23 20.55 16.85
CA PHE A 166 -0.34 21.69 16.13
C PHE A 166 -1.65 22.17 16.80
N ALA A 167 -2.02 21.60 17.95
CA ALA A 167 -3.15 22.08 18.74
C ALA A 167 -2.86 23.53 19.18
N PRO A 168 -3.70 24.51 18.80
CA PRO A 168 -3.51 25.91 19.16
C PRO A 168 -3.60 26.21 20.67
N TRP A 169 -3.70 25.20 21.54
CA TRP A 169 -4.28 25.34 22.87
C TRP A 169 -3.41 24.86 24.04
N GLY A 170 -2.13 24.58 23.83
CA GLY A 170 -1.11 24.54 24.90
C GLY A 170 -1.34 23.49 25.98
N GLN A 171 -1.93 22.37 25.60
CA GLN A 171 -2.22 21.26 26.49
C GLN A 171 -1.06 20.27 26.42
N LYS A 172 -0.30 20.18 27.51
CA LYS A 172 0.84 19.26 27.63
C LYS A 172 0.33 17.82 27.75
N TYR A 173 0.25 17.12 26.64
CA TYR A 173 0.11 15.67 26.64
C TYR A 173 1.50 15.03 26.68
N GLU A 174 1.72 14.11 27.61
CA GLU A 174 2.91 13.26 27.58
C GLU A 174 2.68 12.20 26.53
N ASP A 175 3.46 12.28 25.47
CA ASP A 175 3.23 11.41 24.35
C ASP A 175 4.22 10.26 24.33
N ASN A 176 3.66 9.07 24.18
CA ASN A 176 4.39 7.81 24.11
C ASN A 176 4.07 7.09 22.80
N SER A 177 3.96 7.83 21.70
CA SER A 177 3.79 7.27 20.37
C SER A 177 5.07 6.64 19.84
N HIS A 178 4.89 5.67 18.96
CA HIS A 178 5.97 4.90 18.35
C HIS A 178 5.86 4.95 16.82
N LEU A 179 6.98 5.24 16.18
CA LEU A 179 7.12 5.19 14.72
C LEU A 179 8.18 4.14 14.35
N TYR A 180 7.78 3.14 13.57
CA TYR A 180 8.67 2.11 13.06
C TYR A 180 8.91 2.32 11.57
N LEU A 181 10.17 2.46 11.17
CA LEU A 181 10.59 2.69 9.79
C LEU A 181 11.48 1.54 9.31
N SER A 182 11.04 0.80 8.30
CA SER A 182 11.84 -0.25 7.64
C SER A 182 11.94 -0.10 6.12
N GLY A 183 11.33 0.94 5.55
CA GLY A 183 11.47 1.27 4.13
C GLY A 183 10.80 2.59 3.71
N GLY A 184 10.62 2.77 2.40
CA GLY A 184 9.99 3.94 1.80
C GLY A 184 10.92 5.14 1.59
N GLN A 185 10.36 6.29 1.22
CA GLN A 185 11.08 7.53 1.00
C GLN A 185 10.56 8.62 1.92
N ILE A 186 11.45 9.25 2.70
CA ILE A 186 11.11 10.38 3.57
C ILE A 186 11.55 11.68 2.87
N LEU A 187 10.60 12.49 2.40
CA LEU A 187 10.81 13.71 1.63
C LEU A 187 10.78 15.00 2.46
N GLY A 188 10.60 14.92 3.78
CA GLY A 188 10.59 16.09 4.68
C GLY A 188 11.32 15.89 5.98
N GLY A 189 10.89 16.65 6.99
CA GLY A 189 11.43 16.60 8.34
C GLY A 189 10.71 15.58 9.20
N VAL A 190 11.46 14.92 10.08
CA VAL A 190 10.94 14.20 11.24
C VAL A 190 11.07 15.11 12.46
N LEU A 191 9.95 15.37 13.12
CA LEU A 191 9.90 16.03 14.42
C LEU A 191 9.38 15.02 15.43
N LEU A 192 10.19 14.69 16.43
CA LEU A 192 9.85 13.92 17.64
C LEU A 192 10.02 14.83 18.85
N LYS A 193 9.09 14.81 19.79
CA LYS A 193 9.23 15.47 21.09
C LYS A 193 8.58 14.63 22.19
N ASP A 194 8.73 15.10 23.43
CA ASP A 194 8.39 14.37 24.64
C ASP A 194 8.93 12.92 24.60
N ASN A 195 8.11 11.89 24.87
CA ASN A 195 8.57 10.50 24.87
C ASN A 195 8.26 9.77 23.55
N ALA A 196 7.86 10.48 22.50
CA ALA A 196 7.64 9.86 21.21
C ALA A 196 8.97 9.34 20.65
N THR A 197 8.99 8.06 20.24
CA THR A 197 10.19 7.38 19.75
C THR A 197 10.06 7.00 18.29
N MET A 198 11.21 6.87 17.62
CA MET A 198 11.28 6.32 16.28
C MET A 198 12.33 5.20 16.22
N GLU A 199 11.92 4.04 15.75
CA GLU A 199 12.78 2.89 15.51
C GLU A 199 13.05 2.77 14.02
N VAL A 200 14.34 2.76 13.63
CA VAL A 200 14.77 2.72 12.24
C VAL A 200 15.54 1.43 11.98
N TYR A 201 15.05 0.61 11.06
CA TYR A 201 15.62 -0.68 10.68
C TYR A 201 16.32 -0.53 9.33
N GLY A 202 17.62 -0.81 9.29
CA GLY A 202 18.44 -0.59 8.11
C GLY A 202 19.91 -0.88 8.37
N TYR A 203 20.80 -0.40 7.51
CA TYR A 203 22.24 -0.59 7.68
C TYR A 203 23.07 0.59 7.18
N GLY A 204 24.33 0.67 7.65
CA GLY A 204 25.26 1.70 7.21
C GLY A 204 24.84 3.10 7.65
N PHE A 205 24.27 3.21 8.85
CA PHE A 205 23.78 4.48 9.39
C PHE A 205 24.92 5.50 9.53
N ALA A 206 24.65 6.72 9.09
CA ALA A 206 25.53 7.86 9.27
C ALA A 206 24.70 9.10 9.61
N TYR A 207 24.93 9.66 10.82
CA TYR A 207 24.28 10.88 11.28
C TYR A 207 25.22 12.08 11.15
N ASP A 208 24.74 13.13 10.50
CA ASP A 208 25.41 14.42 10.39
C ASP A 208 24.60 15.46 11.18
N PRO A 209 25.06 15.92 12.36
CA PRO A 209 24.35 16.91 13.16
C PRO A 209 24.23 18.28 12.48
N ASN A 210 25.09 18.57 11.48
CA ASN A 210 25.00 19.78 10.66
C ASN A 210 24.38 19.52 9.29
N GLY A 211 23.93 18.28 9.06
CA GLY A 211 23.37 17.84 7.81
C GLY A 211 22.07 18.59 7.55
N CYS A 212 22.04 19.36 6.47
CA CYS A 212 20.83 20.01 6.00
C CYS A 212 20.55 19.68 4.53
N ASP A 213 19.27 19.63 4.18
CA ASP A 213 18.87 19.71 2.79
C ASP A 213 19.07 21.16 2.34
N ALA A 214 20.06 21.38 1.46
CA ALA A 214 20.35 22.70 0.89
C ALA A 214 19.14 23.30 0.16
N ASN A 215 18.22 22.47 -0.32
CA ASN A 215 17.00 22.91 -0.97
C ASN A 215 15.89 23.28 0.02
N ASN A 216 16.01 22.85 1.28
CA ASN A 216 14.98 23.09 2.30
C ASN A 216 15.57 23.35 3.70
N PRO A 217 16.29 24.47 3.90
CA PRO A 217 16.98 24.79 5.16
C PRO A 217 16.04 25.02 6.35
N LYS A 218 14.72 25.06 6.13
CA LYS A 218 13.72 25.27 7.19
C LYS A 218 13.47 24.01 8.04
N PHE A 219 13.86 22.83 7.58
CA PHE A 219 13.53 21.54 8.20
C PHE A 219 14.76 20.75 8.67
N SER A 220 15.87 21.43 8.93
CA SER A 220 17.18 20.78 9.06
C SER A 220 18.03 21.28 10.22
N ASN A 221 17.40 21.76 11.27
CA ASN A 221 18.12 22.19 12.47
C ASN A 221 18.39 21.05 13.46
N GLY A 222 17.85 19.84 13.22
CA GLY A 222 18.14 18.64 14.01
C GLY A 222 19.11 17.64 13.38
N GLY A 223 19.78 18.03 12.29
CA GLY A 223 20.71 17.18 11.57
C GLY A 223 20.02 16.21 10.61
N ARG A 224 20.80 15.26 10.08
CA ARG A 224 20.36 14.32 9.04
C ARG A 224 20.92 12.92 9.27
N LEU A 225 20.06 11.92 9.28
CA LEU A 225 20.43 10.50 9.25
C LEU A 225 20.37 9.99 7.82
N THR A 226 21.41 9.27 7.41
CA THR A 226 21.48 8.58 6.11
C THR A 226 21.81 7.12 6.34
N GLY A 227 21.45 6.27 5.39
CA GLY A 227 21.72 4.83 5.45
C GLY A 227 21.08 4.12 4.27
N PHE A 228 20.90 2.81 4.43
CA PHE A 228 20.23 1.96 3.46
C PHE A 228 19.16 1.12 4.14
N TRP A 229 18.01 0.96 3.50
CA TRP A 229 16.98 0.00 3.90
C TRP A 229 17.42 -1.43 3.65
N ARG A 230 16.66 -2.39 4.17
CA ARG A 230 16.89 -3.83 3.98
C ARG A 230 17.06 -4.23 2.50
N ASP A 231 16.26 -3.63 1.62
CA ASP A 231 16.30 -3.84 0.16
C ASP A 231 17.48 -3.14 -0.56
N GLY A 232 18.33 -2.43 0.18
CA GLY A 232 19.49 -1.71 -0.33
C GLY A 232 19.19 -0.36 -0.95
N ARG A 233 17.95 0.13 -0.94
CA ARG A 233 17.64 1.52 -1.30
C ARG A 233 18.23 2.46 -0.26
N ALA A 234 18.92 3.50 -0.72
CA ALA A 234 19.45 4.55 0.15
C ALA A 234 18.31 5.41 0.70
N PHE A 235 18.46 5.89 1.93
CA PHE A 235 17.54 6.84 2.53
C PHE A 235 18.27 8.03 3.15
N SER A 236 17.50 9.10 3.35
CA SER A 236 17.93 10.34 4.00
C SER A 236 16.76 10.91 4.79
N ILE A 237 16.92 11.01 6.10
CA ILE A 237 15.92 11.54 7.03
C ILE A 237 16.48 12.83 7.63
N ASN A 238 15.80 13.95 7.39
CA ASN A 238 16.12 15.22 8.04
C ASN A 238 15.35 15.32 9.35
N PHE A 239 15.99 15.80 10.41
CA PHE A 239 15.34 16.04 11.69
C PHE A 239 15.11 17.53 11.93
N MET A 240 14.01 17.82 12.61
CA MET A 240 13.64 19.16 13.03
C MET A 240 13.79 19.31 14.54
N ASP A 241 14.38 20.42 14.98
CA ASP A 241 14.55 20.74 16.40
C ASP A 241 13.82 22.03 16.75
N PHE A 242 12.69 21.95 17.43
CA PHE A 242 12.02 23.16 17.92
C PHE A 242 12.36 23.50 19.36
N ARG A 243 12.67 22.49 20.20
CA ARG A 243 13.00 22.65 21.63
C ARG A 243 13.81 21.47 22.18
N ASN A 244 13.62 20.28 21.61
CA ASN A 244 14.37 19.07 21.89
C ASN A 244 15.03 18.59 20.59
N HIS A 245 16.15 17.88 20.72
CA HIS A 245 16.82 17.24 19.60
C HIS A 245 16.02 15.99 19.20
N SER A 246 15.29 16.03 18.08
CA SER A 246 14.44 14.89 17.69
C SER A 246 15.24 13.61 17.48
N TYR A 247 16.51 13.74 17.09
CA TYR A 247 17.40 12.59 16.93
C TYR A 247 17.66 11.82 18.25
N ASP A 248 17.56 12.48 19.41
CA ASP A 248 17.79 11.82 20.71
C ASP A 248 16.72 10.76 21.02
N ASN A 249 15.57 10.81 20.34
CA ASN A 249 14.48 9.85 20.46
C ASN A 249 14.50 8.76 19.37
N VAL A 250 15.62 8.62 18.66
CA VAL A 250 15.76 7.64 17.57
C VAL A 250 16.55 6.44 18.05
N ILE A 251 15.98 5.25 17.84
CA ILE A 251 16.62 3.96 18.10
C ILE A 251 16.97 3.34 16.74
N LEU A 252 18.25 2.97 16.58
CA LEU A 252 18.76 2.39 15.33
C LEU A 252 18.91 0.88 15.48
N HIS A 253 18.26 0.14 14.60
CA HIS A 253 18.32 -1.31 14.50
C HIS A 253 19.18 -1.67 13.29
N GLU A 254 20.49 -1.79 13.52
CA GLU A 254 21.44 -2.09 12.44
C GLU A 254 21.39 -3.56 12.04
N ILE A 255 21.02 -3.82 10.80
CA ILE A 255 21.01 -5.13 10.18
C ILE A 255 22.44 -5.45 9.71
N PRO A 256 23.04 -6.57 10.16
CA PRO A 256 24.35 -6.96 9.70
C PRO A 256 24.40 -7.10 8.17
N LYS A 257 25.45 -6.58 7.54
CA LYS A 257 25.60 -6.64 6.06
C LYS A 257 25.58 -8.06 5.50
N ALA A 258 26.04 -9.05 6.27
CA ALA A 258 25.96 -10.45 5.88
C ALA A 258 24.50 -10.91 5.76
N ASP A 259 23.65 -10.49 6.71
CA ASP A 259 22.23 -10.82 6.74
C ASP A 259 21.49 -10.15 5.60
N ILE A 260 21.86 -8.91 5.20
CA ILE A 260 21.32 -8.26 4.01
C ILE A 260 21.54 -9.10 2.75
N GLY A 261 22.73 -9.69 2.59
CA GLY A 261 23.02 -10.56 1.44
C GLY A 261 22.10 -11.78 1.40
N ALA A 262 21.87 -12.42 2.55
CA ALA A 262 20.99 -13.58 2.64
C ALA A 262 19.52 -13.20 2.45
N ILE A 263 19.08 -12.10 3.07
CA ILE A 263 17.75 -11.53 2.91
C ILE A 263 17.40 -11.27 1.44
N LEU A 264 18.28 -10.63 0.68
CA LEU A 264 18.05 -10.34 -0.73
C LEU A 264 17.99 -11.60 -1.58
N ILE A 265 18.76 -12.64 -1.20
CA ILE A 265 18.68 -13.95 -1.86
C ILE A 265 17.32 -14.60 -1.58
N GLN A 266 16.84 -14.55 -0.33
CA GLN A 266 15.53 -15.09 0.04
C GLN A 266 14.38 -14.37 -0.68
N GLU A 267 14.38 -13.03 -0.69
CA GLU A 267 13.38 -12.24 -1.43
C GLU A 267 13.36 -12.61 -2.92
N ALA A 268 14.54 -12.84 -3.52
CA ALA A 268 14.65 -13.29 -4.90
C ALA A 268 14.18 -14.74 -5.13
N ILE A 269 14.20 -15.60 -4.11
CA ILE A 269 13.60 -16.94 -4.16
C ILE A 269 12.07 -16.80 -4.14
N ASP A 270 11.52 -16.06 -3.18
CA ASP A 270 10.08 -15.87 -2.99
C ASP A 270 9.42 -15.28 -4.26
N GLU A 271 10.03 -14.26 -4.87
CA GLU A 271 9.56 -13.71 -6.14
C GLU A 271 9.54 -14.74 -7.28
N LYS A 272 10.54 -15.62 -7.34
CA LYS A 272 10.62 -16.66 -8.38
C LYS A 272 9.58 -17.74 -8.16
N GLU A 273 9.29 -18.11 -6.92
CA GLU A 273 8.21 -19.04 -6.57
C GLU A 273 6.85 -18.47 -6.96
N GLU A 274 6.60 -17.17 -6.73
CA GLU A 274 5.36 -16.52 -7.19
C GLU A 274 5.24 -16.55 -8.72
N VAL A 275 6.33 -16.31 -9.44
CA VAL A 275 6.36 -16.41 -10.91
C VAL A 275 6.13 -17.84 -11.39
N LEU A 276 6.68 -18.85 -10.71
CA LEU A 276 6.43 -20.26 -11.02
C LEU A 276 4.94 -20.59 -10.90
N ALA A 277 4.28 -20.16 -9.81
CA ALA A 277 2.84 -20.35 -9.63
C ALA A 277 2.02 -19.70 -10.76
N LYS A 278 2.42 -18.51 -11.23
CA LYS A 278 1.78 -17.85 -12.39
C LYS A 278 2.00 -18.62 -13.70
N ILE A 279 3.18 -19.21 -13.90
CA ILE A 279 3.48 -20.05 -15.08
C ILE A 279 2.63 -21.33 -15.05
N ASP A 280 2.53 -22.01 -13.91
CA ASP A 280 1.71 -23.23 -13.78
C ASP A 280 0.22 -22.95 -14.07
N ALA A 281 -0.33 -21.85 -13.54
CA ALA A 281 -1.71 -21.45 -13.83
C ALA A 281 -1.93 -21.06 -15.31
N ALA A 282 -0.91 -20.56 -16.00
CA ALA A 282 -0.98 -20.28 -17.43
C ALA A 282 -0.90 -21.58 -18.26
N LEU A 283 0.00 -22.49 -17.90
CA LEU A 283 0.14 -23.81 -18.52
C LEU A 283 -1.16 -24.61 -18.46
N GLU A 284 -1.85 -24.62 -17.32
CA GLU A 284 -3.15 -25.29 -17.16
C GLU A 284 -4.19 -24.77 -18.18
N LYS A 285 -4.27 -23.45 -18.36
CA LYS A 285 -5.17 -22.82 -19.33
C LYS A 285 -4.79 -23.14 -20.78
N ASP A 286 -3.49 -23.13 -21.09
CA ASP A 286 -3.00 -23.43 -22.43
C ASP A 286 -3.22 -24.90 -22.79
N TRP A 287 -3.04 -25.84 -21.86
CA TRP A 287 -3.38 -27.26 -22.05
C TRP A 287 -4.88 -27.46 -22.26
N ALA A 288 -5.74 -26.82 -21.46
CA ALA A 288 -7.19 -26.88 -21.67
C ALA A 288 -7.60 -26.36 -23.06
N GLY A 289 -6.96 -25.27 -23.53
CA GLY A 289 -7.16 -24.75 -24.88
C GLY A 289 -6.65 -25.71 -25.98
N TYR A 290 -5.52 -26.36 -25.76
CA TYR A 290 -4.97 -27.37 -26.66
C TYR A 290 -5.91 -28.57 -26.81
N ASP A 291 -6.43 -29.09 -25.69
CA ASP A 291 -7.35 -30.22 -25.65
C ASP A 291 -8.69 -29.89 -26.33
N ALA A 292 -9.23 -28.69 -26.09
CA ALA A 292 -10.45 -28.23 -26.78
C ALA A 292 -10.26 -28.17 -28.30
N PHE A 293 -9.08 -27.76 -28.79
CA PHE A 293 -8.79 -27.80 -30.22
C PHE A 293 -8.61 -29.22 -30.75
N GLU A 294 -8.11 -30.15 -29.94
CA GLU A 294 -8.03 -31.56 -30.32
C GLU A 294 -9.42 -32.18 -30.45
N GLU A 295 -10.30 -31.95 -29.47
CA GLU A 295 -11.68 -32.42 -29.50
C GLU A 295 -12.44 -31.88 -30.72
N LEU A 296 -12.24 -30.60 -31.09
CA LEU A 296 -12.78 -30.04 -32.32
C LEU A 296 -12.25 -30.77 -33.56
N LEU A 297 -10.95 -31.07 -33.62
CA LEU A 297 -10.33 -31.79 -34.74
C LEU A 297 -10.87 -33.22 -34.89
N GLU A 298 -11.09 -33.91 -33.77
CA GLU A 298 -11.60 -35.28 -33.70
C GLU A 298 -13.10 -35.36 -34.05
N SER A 299 -13.92 -34.46 -33.50
CA SER A 299 -15.36 -34.43 -33.75
C SER A 299 -15.71 -34.07 -35.20
N GLY A 300 -14.88 -33.25 -35.85
CA GLY A 300 -15.12 -32.75 -37.21
C GLY A 300 -16.18 -31.63 -37.28
N ASP A 301 -16.77 -31.23 -36.16
CA ASP A 301 -17.70 -30.10 -36.09
C ASP A 301 -16.94 -28.80 -35.84
N TYR A 302 -16.53 -28.15 -36.92
CA TYR A 302 -15.75 -26.91 -36.85
C TYR A 302 -16.62 -25.65 -36.78
N GLY A 303 -17.95 -25.77 -36.86
CA GLY A 303 -18.85 -24.63 -37.04
C GLY A 303 -18.43 -23.75 -38.24
N ASP A 304 -18.19 -22.46 -37.97
CA ASP A 304 -17.75 -21.48 -38.98
C ASP A 304 -16.22 -21.45 -39.20
N LEU A 305 -15.45 -22.25 -38.44
CA LEU A 305 -13.99 -22.25 -38.50
C LEU A 305 -13.48 -23.17 -39.62
N LYS A 306 -12.33 -22.81 -40.20
CA LYS A 306 -11.61 -23.67 -41.13
C LYS A 306 -10.68 -24.61 -40.36
N LYS A 307 -10.71 -25.91 -40.67
CA LYS A 307 -9.80 -26.92 -40.11
C LYS A 307 -8.33 -26.47 -40.09
N GLY A 308 -7.84 -25.90 -41.19
CA GLY A 308 -6.44 -25.42 -41.28
C GLY A 308 -6.11 -24.32 -40.26
N ASN A 309 -7.07 -23.48 -39.88
CA ASN A 309 -6.88 -22.47 -38.84
C ASN A 309 -6.83 -23.10 -37.46
N ILE A 310 -7.65 -24.11 -37.19
CA ILE A 310 -7.65 -24.87 -35.92
C ILE A 310 -6.30 -25.55 -35.71
N VAL A 311 -5.81 -26.28 -36.73
CA VAL A 311 -4.48 -26.92 -36.67
C VAL A 311 -3.37 -25.91 -36.40
N LYS A 312 -3.41 -24.75 -37.07
CA LYS A 312 -2.42 -23.69 -36.87
C LYS A 312 -2.50 -23.07 -35.46
N ALA A 313 -3.69 -22.91 -34.91
CA ALA A 313 -3.89 -22.42 -33.54
C ALA A 313 -3.34 -23.43 -32.52
N LYS A 314 -3.70 -24.71 -32.66
CA LYS A 314 -3.18 -25.82 -31.84
C LYS A 314 -1.65 -25.88 -31.83
N GLN A 315 -1.02 -25.79 -33.01
CA GLN A 315 0.45 -25.77 -33.12
C GLN A 315 1.08 -24.58 -32.38
N LYS A 316 0.46 -23.39 -32.46
CA LYS A 316 0.96 -22.21 -31.75
C LYS A 316 0.84 -22.35 -30.23
N ILE A 317 -0.28 -22.89 -29.73
CA ILE A 317 -0.45 -23.17 -28.30
C ILE A 317 0.59 -24.18 -27.83
N HIS A 318 0.80 -25.26 -28.59
CA HIS A 318 1.83 -26.25 -28.26
C HIS A 318 3.23 -25.63 -28.16
N SER A 319 3.60 -24.74 -29.09
CA SER A 319 4.86 -24.01 -28.99
C SER A 319 4.92 -23.09 -27.77
N ALA A 320 3.83 -22.43 -27.40
CA ALA A 320 3.77 -21.59 -26.20
C ALA A 320 3.97 -22.41 -24.92
N ILE A 321 3.31 -23.56 -24.81
CA ILE A 321 3.48 -24.52 -23.71
C ILE A 321 4.95 -24.92 -23.56
N GLN A 322 5.61 -25.30 -24.67
CA GLN A 322 7.03 -25.67 -24.64
C GLN A 322 7.93 -24.54 -24.12
N TYR A 323 7.67 -23.29 -24.49
CA TYR A 323 8.43 -22.15 -23.99
C TYR A 323 8.18 -21.89 -22.49
N GLN A 324 6.94 -22.05 -22.03
CA GLN A 324 6.60 -21.92 -20.62
C GLN A 324 7.25 -23.02 -19.78
N GLU A 325 7.21 -24.28 -20.21
CA GLU A 325 7.89 -25.40 -19.54
C GLU A 325 9.41 -25.18 -19.43
N GLN A 326 10.05 -24.71 -20.50
CA GLN A 326 11.48 -24.37 -20.46
C GLN A 326 11.78 -23.23 -19.49
N SER A 327 10.93 -22.20 -19.46
CA SER A 327 11.07 -21.06 -18.55
C SER A 327 10.91 -21.50 -17.09
N ARG A 328 9.97 -22.42 -16.84
CA ARG A 328 9.72 -23.03 -15.53
C ARG A 328 10.96 -23.78 -15.01
N VAL A 329 11.50 -24.70 -15.80
CA VAL A 329 12.71 -25.47 -15.44
C VAL A 329 13.91 -24.55 -15.20
N ALA A 330 14.05 -23.48 -15.99
CA ALA A 330 15.11 -22.50 -15.81
C ALA A 330 14.97 -21.72 -14.48
N LEU A 331 13.73 -21.39 -14.07
CA LEU A 331 13.45 -20.74 -12.79
C LEU A 331 13.69 -21.68 -11.60
N GLU A 332 13.19 -22.92 -11.66
CA GLU A 332 13.43 -23.95 -10.63
C GLU A 332 14.92 -24.14 -10.37
N LYS A 333 15.72 -24.29 -11.44
CA LYS A 333 17.19 -24.40 -11.31
C LYS A 333 17.85 -23.10 -10.80
N SER A 334 17.24 -21.95 -11.05
CA SER A 334 17.73 -20.69 -10.50
C SER A 334 17.46 -20.61 -9.00
N ILE A 335 16.31 -21.09 -8.53
CA ILE A 335 15.96 -21.15 -7.10
C ILE A 335 16.92 -22.10 -6.38
N GLU A 336 17.13 -23.31 -6.90
CA GLU A 336 18.07 -24.30 -6.34
C GLU A 336 19.46 -23.69 -6.07
N LYS A 337 19.98 -22.90 -7.02
CA LYS A 337 21.27 -22.22 -6.87
C LYS A 337 21.28 -21.11 -5.81
N LEU A 338 20.15 -20.45 -5.61
CA LEU A 338 20.00 -19.41 -4.59
C LEU A 338 19.88 -20.05 -3.20
N GLU A 339 19.15 -21.16 -3.08
CA GLU A 339 19.09 -21.98 -1.86
C GLU A 339 20.47 -22.53 -1.49
N ASP A 340 21.22 -23.06 -2.46
CA ASP A 340 22.62 -23.49 -2.27
C ASP A 340 23.50 -22.33 -1.76
N ALA A 341 23.27 -21.11 -2.24
CA ALA A 341 23.99 -19.93 -1.80
C ALA A 341 23.66 -19.55 -0.34
N LEU A 342 22.39 -19.62 0.06
CA LEU A 342 21.98 -19.44 1.46
C LEU A 342 22.60 -20.50 2.37
N ALA A 343 22.56 -21.76 1.95
CA ALA A 343 23.18 -22.86 2.69
C ALA A 343 24.70 -22.65 2.85
N ALA A 344 25.39 -22.16 1.81
CA ALA A 344 26.81 -21.84 1.86
C ALA A 344 27.13 -20.66 2.79
N LEU A 345 26.19 -19.72 2.99
CA LEU A 345 26.30 -18.65 3.97
C LEU A 345 26.06 -19.13 5.41
N GLY A 346 25.58 -20.36 5.60
CA GLY A 346 25.14 -20.86 6.91
C GLY A 346 23.96 -20.05 7.45
N TRP A 347 23.20 -19.42 6.56
CA TRP A 347 22.05 -18.62 6.94
C TRP A 347 20.89 -19.56 7.20
N GLU A 348 20.44 -19.59 8.44
CA GLU A 348 19.14 -20.16 8.79
C GLU A 348 18.14 -19.00 8.75
N PRO A 349 17.00 -19.15 8.04
CA PRO A 349 15.94 -18.16 8.15
C PRO A 349 15.63 -17.97 9.63
N PRO A 350 15.45 -16.73 10.11
CA PRO A 350 14.84 -16.55 11.41
C PRO A 350 13.55 -17.37 11.40
N ALA A 351 13.31 -18.15 12.45
CA ALA A 351 12.05 -18.87 12.58
C ALA A 351 10.91 -17.91 12.25
N ASP A 352 9.87 -18.38 11.55
CA ASP A 352 8.67 -17.60 11.16
C ASP A 352 7.95 -17.05 12.41
N GLU A 353 8.61 -16.16 13.14
CA GLU A 353 8.00 -15.24 14.07
C GLU A 353 7.36 -14.20 13.17
N PRO A 354 6.04 -13.97 13.31
CA PRO A 354 5.34 -13.01 12.47
C PRO A 354 6.10 -11.68 12.50
N LEU A 355 6.28 -11.05 11.33
CA LEU A 355 6.99 -9.76 11.17
C LEU A 355 6.49 -8.65 12.13
N GLN A 356 5.28 -8.79 12.69
CA GLN A 356 4.70 -7.92 13.71
C GLN A 356 5.26 -8.13 15.14
N GLU A 357 6.07 -9.16 15.36
CA GLU A 357 6.80 -9.39 16.62
C GLU A 357 8.30 -9.06 16.50
N GLN A 358 8.80 -8.82 15.28
CA GLN A 358 10.19 -8.38 15.02
C GLN A 358 10.31 -6.88 14.72
N ILE A 359 9.19 -6.22 14.42
CA ILE A 359 8.98 -4.76 14.35
C ILE A 359 7.94 -4.45 15.42
#